data_AF-A0A938LR11-F1
#
_entry.id   AF-A0A938LR11-F1
#
_cell.length_a   1.000
_cell.length_b   1.000
_cell.length_c   1.000
_cell.angle_alpha   90.00
_cell.angle_beta   90.00
_cell.angle_gamma   90.00
#
_symmetry.space_group_name_H-M   'P 1'
#
loop_
_entity.id
_entity.type
_entity.pdbx_description
1 polymer ?
#
loop_
_entity_poly.entity_id
_entity_poly.type
_entity_poly.pdbx_seq_one_letter_code
_entity_poly.pdbx_strand_id
1 'polypeptide(L)'
;MPEGKVMNRWLVVVGGILIQLCLGAIYAWSAFTTKLTLEPYQFTKPQTQIIFSVGLASFAVVMALVAGRWQKTAGPRLVALVGGLVLGLGYVVAGLAGSSFAGILIGVGLLGGAGIGLGYVCPIAA
;
A
#
# COMPACT_ATOMS: atom_id res chain seq x y z
N MET A 1 -29.03 -29.46 -3.51
CA MET A 1 -28.36 -28.14 -3.43
C MET A 1 -27.18 -28.19 -4.36
N PRO A 2 -27.00 -27.26 -5.32
CA PRO A 2 -25.90 -27.35 -6.26
C PRO A 2 -24.58 -27.23 -5.48
N GLU A 3 -23.69 -28.20 -5.69
CA GLU A 3 -22.36 -28.23 -5.11
C GLU A 3 -21.63 -26.95 -5.52
N GLY A 4 -21.37 -26.09 -4.54
CA GLY A 4 -20.64 -24.85 -4.75
C GLY A 4 -19.26 -25.17 -5.31
N LYS A 5 -18.99 -24.74 -6.54
CA LYS A 5 -17.73 -24.94 -7.27
C LYS A 5 -16.55 -24.56 -6.35
N VAL A 6 -15.83 -25.57 -5.86
CA VAL A 6 -14.70 -25.35 -4.95
C VAL A 6 -13.62 -24.62 -5.74
N MET A 7 -13.40 -23.35 -5.41
CA MET A 7 -12.43 -22.51 -6.11
C MET A 7 -11.03 -23.11 -5.95
N ASN A 8 -10.29 -23.21 -7.05
CA ASN A 8 -8.95 -23.79 -7.04
C ASN A 8 -8.05 -22.99 -6.08
N ARG A 9 -7.63 -23.64 -4.99
CA ARG A 9 -6.88 -23.01 -3.89
C ARG A 9 -5.57 -22.37 -4.38
N TRP A 10 -4.99 -22.87 -5.47
CA TRP A 10 -3.82 -22.29 -6.11
C TRP A 10 -4.03 -20.85 -6.62
N LEU A 11 -5.25 -20.48 -7.02
CA LEU A 11 -5.55 -19.11 -7.43
C LEU A 11 -5.44 -18.13 -6.26
N VAL A 12 -5.77 -18.58 -5.04
CA VAL A 12 -5.62 -17.76 -3.83
C VAL A 12 -4.14 -17.54 -3.51
N VAL A 13 -3.31 -18.59 -3.65
CA VAL A 13 -1.86 -18.52 -3.43
C VAL A 13 -1.22 -17.56 -4.43
N VAL A 14 -1.52 -17.70 -5.73
CA VAL A 14 -1.00 -16.80 -6.77
C VAL A 14 -1.44 -15.36 -6.51
N GLY A 15 -2.70 -15.14 -6.14
CA GLY A 15 -3.20 -13.82 -5.76
C GLY A 15 -2.45 -13.22 -4.57
N GLY A 16 -2.19 -14.02 -3.53
CA GLY A 16 -1.40 -13.62 -2.37
C GLY A 16 0.04 -13.21 -2.73
N ILE A 17 0.69 -13.98 -3.59
CA ILE A 17 2.04 -13.66 -4.09
C ILE A 17 2.03 -12.36 -4.87
N LEU A 18 1.06 -12.15 -5.77
CA LEU A 18 0.95 -10.93 -6.56
C LEU A 18 0.71 -9.70 -5.67
N ILE A 19 -0.16 -9.81 -4.67
CA ILE A 19 -0.38 -8.73 -3.69
C ILE A 19 0.94 -8.42 -2.98
N GLN A 20 1.62 -9.44 -2.44
CA GLN A 20 2.87 -9.23 -1.70
C GLN A 20 3.97 -8.61 -2.56
N LEU A 21 4.04 -8.98 -3.85
CA LEU A 21 4.95 -8.38 -4.83
C LEU A 21 4.64 -6.90 -5.03
N CYS A 22 3.37 -6.53 -5.23
CA CYS A 22 2.96 -5.13 -5.39
C CYS A 22 3.23 -4.31 -4.12
N LEU A 23 2.95 -4.86 -2.93
CA LEU A 23 3.19 -4.20 -1.65
C LEU A 23 4.69 -4.02 -1.38
N GLY A 24 5.53 -4.95 -1.83
CA GLY A 24 6.98 -4.87 -1.74
C GLY A 24 7.60 -3.73 -2.55
N ALA A 25 6.86 -3.08 -3.44
CA ALA A 25 7.34 -1.94 -4.23
C ALA A 25 7.83 -0.76 -3.36
N ILE A 26 7.33 -0.64 -2.13
CA ILE A 26 7.82 0.38 -1.18
C ILE A 26 9.31 0.21 -0.85
N TYR A 27 9.86 -1.01 -0.94
CA TYR A 27 11.29 -1.24 -0.71
C TYR A 27 12.18 -0.74 -1.86
N ALA A 28 11.59 -0.47 -3.03
CA ALA A 28 12.26 0.20 -4.13
C ALA A 28 12.24 1.75 -3.99
N TRP A 29 11.95 2.28 -2.79
CA TRP A 29 11.87 3.73 -2.52
C TRP A 29 13.13 4.51 -2.89
N SER A 30 14.30 3.87 -2.90
CA SER A 30 15.56 4.51 -3.31
C SER A 30 15.49 5.04 -4.75
N ALA A 31 14.77 4.36 -5.65
CA ALA A 31 14.57 4.81 -7.03
C ALA A 31 13.77 6.14 -7.09
N PHE A 32 12.76 6.28 -6.22
CA PHE A 32 12.02 7.54 -6.07
C PHE A 32 12.86 8.63 -5.41
N THR A 33 13.63 8.27 -4.37
CA THR A 33 14.48 9.21 -3.64
C THR A 33 15.45 9.93 -4.59
N THR A 34 16.11 9.21 -5.50
CA THR A 34 17.01 9.82 -6.49
C THR A 34 16.29 10.82 -7.39
N LYS A 35 15.06 10.51 -7.83
CA LYS A 35 14.28 11.42 -8.70
C LYS A 35 13.73 12.62 -7.94
N LEU A 36 13.31 12.44 -6.69
CA LEU A 36 12.78 13.50 -5.83
C LEU A 36 13.86 14.51 -5.40
N THR A 37 15.12 14.10 -5.36
CA THR A 37 16.25 15.01 -5.07
C THR A 37 16.67 15.87 -6.27
N LEU A 38 16.18 15.57 -7.47
CA LEU A 38 16.49 16.31 -8.70
C LEU A 38 15.36 17.28 -9.03
N GLU A 39 15.61 18.20 -9.97
CA GLU A 39 14.54 19.02 -10.54
C GLU A 39 13.45 18.14 -11.18
N PRO A 40 12.16 18.51 -11.06
CA PRO A 40 11.62 19.76 -10.51
C PRO A 40 11.33 19.75 -8.99
N TYR A 41 11.62 18.67 -8.27
CA TYR A 41 11.19 18.49 -6.87
C TYR A 41 12.21 19.02 -5.86
N GLN A 42 13.50 18.84 -6.12
CA GLN A 42 14.64 19.31 -5.31
C GLN A 42 14.50 19.03 -3.80
N PHE A 43 13.89 17.90 -3.41
CA PHE A 43 13.75 17.53 -2.01
C PHE A 43 15.10 17.18 -1.40
N THR A 44 15.29 17.55 -0.15
CA THR A 44 16.45 17.14 0.63
C THR A 44 16.34 15.64 0.97
N LYS A 45 17.48 14.95 1.13
CA LYS A 45 17.49 13.53 1.53
C LYS A 45 16.68 13.26 2.81
N PRO A 46 16.72 14.11 3.86
CA PRO A 46 15.87 13.91 5.03
C PRO A 46 14.37 13.98 4.70
N GLN A 47 13.93 14.89 3.84
CA GLN A 47 12.53 14.98 3.43
C GLN A 47 12.04 13.71 2.74
N THR A 48 12.82 13.12 1.83
CA THR A 48 12.45 11.86 1.19
C THR A 48 12.38 10.70 2.19
N GLN A 49 13.23 10.71 3.23
CA GLN A 49 13.19 9.69 4.30
C GLN A 49 12.00 9.89 5.25
N ILE A 50 11.54 11.13 5.46
CA ILE A 50 10.32 11.40 6.22
C ILE A 50 9.11 10.78 5.52
N ILE A 51 9.00 10.94 4.19
CA ILE A 51 7.90 10.33 3.42
C ILE A 51 7.89 8.81 3.59
N PHE A 52 9.05 8.17 3.48
CA PHE A 52 9.18 6.73 3.67
C PHE A 52 8.83 6.28 5.10
N SER A 53 9.36 6.99 6.10
CA SER A 53 9.10 6.70 7.53
C SER A 53 7.62 6.83 7.87
N VAL A 54 6.96 7.87 7.37
CA VAL A 54 5.51 8.07 7.53
C VAL A 54 4.73 6.98 6.79
N GLY A 55 5.21 6.55 5.61
CA GLY A 55 4.75 5.36 4.90
C GLY A 55 4.72 4.11 5.77
N LEU A 56 5.85 3.76 6.36
CA LEU A 56 5.98 2.59 7.23
C LEU A 56 5.16 2.72 8.51
N ALA A 57 5.11 3.91 9.11
CA ALA A 57 4.30 4.16 10.29
C ALA A 57 2.80 4.00 9.97
N SER A 58 2.31 4.60 8.88
CA SER A 58 0.93 4.46 8.42
C SER A 58 0.58 3.00 8.12
N PHE A 59 1.47 2.29 7.42
CA PHE A 59 1.37 0.85 7.19
C PHE A 59 1.18 0.07 8.50
N ALA A 60 2.08 0.26 9.47
CA ALA A 60 2.04 -0.47 10.75
C ALA A 60 0.76 -0.16 11.53
N VAL A 61 0.36 1.11 11.62
CA VAL A 61 -0.83 1.55 12.34
C VAL A 61 -2.09 0.97 11.70
N VAL A 62 -2.24 1.08 10.38
CA VAL A 62 -3.44 0.61 9.68
C VAL A 62 -3.53 -0.92 9.73
N MET A 63 -2.41 -1.62 9.56
CA MET A 63 -2.36 -3.07 9.67
C MET A 63 -2.76 -3.52 11.08
N ALA A 64 -2.15 -2.94 12.12
CA ALA A 64 -2.35 -3.36 13.51
C ALA A 64 -3.75 -3.03 14.05
N LEU A 65 -4.28 -1.86 13.73
CA LEU A 65 -5.51 -1.35 14.35
C LEU A 65 -6.77 -1.65 13.54
N VAL A 66 -6.67 -1.62 12.20
CA VAL A 66 -7.84 -1.63 11.31
C VAL A 66 -7.93 -2.94 10.54
N ALA A 67 -6.87 -3.30 9.82
CA ALA A 67 -6.94 -4.32 8.77
C ALA A 67 -7.36 -5.69 9.30
N GLY A 68 -6.76 -6.15 10.41
CA GLY A 68 -7.09 -7.47 10.99
C GLY A 68 -8.51 -7.56 11.58
N ARG A 69 -9.03 -6.48 12.15
CA ARG A 69 -10.41 -6.45 12.70
C ARG A 69 -11.43 -6.43 11.57
N TRP A 70 -11.17 -5.62 10.54
CA TRP A 70 -12.08 -5.49 9.42
C TRP A 70 -12.09 -6.72 8.52
N GLN A 71 -10.95 -7.40 8.34
CA GLN A 71 -10.89 -8.65 7.58
C GLN A 71 -11.79 -9.74 8.20
N LYS A 72 -11.90 -9.81 9.53
CA LYS A 72 -12.75 -10.81 10.20
C LYS A 72 -14.24 -10.62 9.90
N THR A 73 -14.70 -9.39 9.67
CA THR A 73 -16.11 -9.09 9.43
C THR A 73 -16.45 -8.97 7.95
N ALA A 74 -15.59 -8.35 7.13
CA ALA A 74 -15.82 -8.08 5.72
C ALA A 74 -15.19 -9.11 4.76
N GLY A 75 -14.29 -9.96 5.28
CA GLY A 75 -13.57 -10.96 4.51
C GLY A 75 -12.30 -10.42 3.81
N PRO A 76 -11.33 -11.31 3.48
CA PRO A 76 -10.03 -10.93 2.95
C PRO A 76 -10.09 -10.28 1.57
N ARG A 77 -11.05 -10.68 0.73
CA ARG A 77 -11.15 -10.19 -0.65
C ARG A 77 -11.48 -8.69 -0.71
N LEU A 78 -12.41 -8.23 0.13
CA LEU A 78 -12.82 -6.83 0.14
C LEU A 78 -11.70 -5.94 0.69
N VAL A 79 -11.07 -6.37 1.79
CA VAL A 79 -9.97 -5.61 2.41
C VAL A 79 -8.76 -5.51 1.47
N ALA A 80 -8.42 -6.58 0.74
CA ALA A 80 -7.36 -6.54 -0.27
C ALA A 80 -7.67 -5.56 -1.42
N LEU A 81 -8.92 -5.57 -1.91
CA LEU A 81 -9.35 -4.71 -3.01
C LEU A 81 -9.33 -3.24 -2.58
N VAL A 82 -9.85 -2.92 -1.40
CA VAL A 82 -9.80 -1.56 -0.85
C VAL A 82 -8.36 -1.12 -0.61
N GLY A 83 -7.50 -2.00 -0.06
CA GLY A 83 -6.08 -1.71 0.13
C GLY A 83 -5.37 -1.35 -1.18
N GLY A 84 -5.62 -2.12 -2.25
CA GLY A 84 -5.09 -1.83 -3.58
C GLY A 84 -5.61 -0.51 -4.17
N LEU A 85 -6.90 -0.20 -4.00
CA LEU A 85 -7.48 1.06 -4.44
C LEU A 85 -6.91 2.26 -3.69
N VAL A 86 -6.80 2.18 -2.36
CA VAL A 86 -6.23 3.23 -1.52
C VAL A 86 -4.76 3.46 -1.86
N LEU A 87 -4.00 2.38 -2.07
CA LEU A 87 -2.61 2.47 -2.53
C LEU A 87 -2.51 3.18 -3.88
N GLY A 88 -3.29 2.74 -4.87
CA GLY A 88 -3.30 3.33 -6.20
C GLY A 88 -3.70 4.81 -6.18
N LEU A 89 -4.76 5.15 -5.44
CA LEU A 89 -5.21 6.53 -5.26
C LEU A 89 -4.14 7.38 -4.55
N GLY A 90 -3.44 6.84 -3.56
CA GLY A 90 -2.34 7.53 -2.89
C GLY A 90 -1.22 7.93 -3.87
N TYR A 91 -0.82 7.01 -4.76
CA TYR A 91 0.17 7.31 -5.79
C TYR A 91 -0.34 8.29 -6.85
N VAL A 92 -1.60 8.20 -7.26
CA VAL A 92 -2.21 9.18 -8.19
C VAL A 92 -2.23 10.57 -7.56
N VAL A 93 -2.64 10.70 -6.30
CA VAL A 93 -2.63 11.97 -5.56
C VAL A 93 -1.21 12.54 -5.49
N ALA A 94 -0.21 11.70 -5.19
CA ALA A 94 1.18 12.12 -5.16
C ALA A 94 1.71 12.58 -6.53
N GLY A 95 1.31 11.89 -7.62
CA GLY A 95 1.67 12.26 -8.97
C GLY A 95 1.04 13.58 -9.42
N LEU A 96 -0.21 13.84 -9.03
CA LEU A 96 -0.93 15.08 -9.33
C LEU A 96 -0.48 16.26 -8.45
N ALA A 97 0.14 15.99 -7.29
CA ALA A 97 0.61 17.01 -6.37
C ALA A 97 1.82 17.83 -6.90
N GLY A 98 2.41 17.43 -8.03
CA GLY A 98 3.58 18.10 -8.58
C GLY A 98 4.74 18.14 -7.57
N SER A 99 5.45 19.27 -7.47
CA SER A 99 6.58 19.44 -6.54
C SER A 99 6.20 19.67 -5.07
N SER A 100 4.92 19.53 -4.70
CA SER A 100 4.48 19.73 -3.32
C SER A 100 4.90 18.59 -2.40
N PHE A 101 5.77 18.89 -1.43
CA PHE A 101 6.19 17.94 -0.40
C PHE A 101 5.00 17.38 0.38
N ALA A 102 4.07 18.23 0.80
CA ALA A 102 2.90 17.82 1.58
C ALA A 102 1.99 16.87 0.78
N GLY A 103 1.79 17.14 -0.51
CA GLY A 103 0.96 16.28 -1.36
C GLY A 103 1.57 14.90 -1.57
N ILE A 104 2.89 14.82 -1.75
CA ILE A 104 3.61 13.53 -1.86
C ILE A 104 3.64 12.80 -0.51
N LEU A 105 3.82 13.51 0.60
CA LEU A 105 3.77 12.95 1.96
C LEU A 105 2.40 12.35 2.28
N ILE A 106 1.32 13.04 1.93
CA ILE A 106 -0.05 12.55 2.13
C ILE A 106 -0.34 11.38 1.18
N GLY A 107 0.01 11.52 -0.10
CA GLY A 107 -0.27 10.52 -1.12
C GLY A 107 0.53 9.22 -0.92
N VAL A 108 1.86 9.30 -0.89
CA VAL A 108 2.71 8.10 -0.74
C VAL A 108 2.85 7.68 0.71
N GLY A 109 3.08 8.63 1.62
CA GLY A 109 3.31 8.33 3.03
C GLY A 109 2.02 7.84 3.71
N LEU A 110 1.00 8.70 3.82
CA LEU A 110 -0.21 8.33 4.55
C LEU A 110 -1.08 7.34 3.78
N LEU A 111 -1.55 7.70 2.60
CA LEU A 111 -2.48 6.88 1.81
C LEU A 111 -1.80 5.63 1.27
N GLY A 112 -0.60 5.76 0.71
CA GLY A 112 0.20 4.62 0.24
C GLY A 112 0.48 3.63 1.37
N GLY A 113 0.98 4.11 2.52
CA GLY A 113 1.18 3.26 3.70
C GLY A 113 -0.11 2.58 4.18
N ALA A 114 -1.22 3.31 4.24
CA ALA A 114 -2.52 2.76 4.64
C ALA A 114 -3.00 1.66 3.69
N GLY A 115 -2.87 1.87 2.38
CA GLY A 115 -3.22 0.88 1.36
C GLY A 115 -2.40 -0.41 1.49
N ILE A 116 -1.09 -0.27 1.75
CA ILE A 116 -0.22 -1.42 2.03
C ILE A 116 -0.68 -2.14 3.30
N GLY A 117 -1.00 -1.40 4.38
CA GLY A 117 -1.41 -1.99 5.65
C GLY A 117 -2.69 -2.82 5.54
N LEU A 118 -3.66 -2.35 4.74
CA LEU A 118 -4.89 -3.09 4.44
C LEU A 118 -4.61 -4.33 3.58
N GLY A 119 -3.79 -4.20 2.53
CA GLY A 119 -3.49 -5.31 1.63
C GLY A 119 -2.67 -6.42 2.29
N TYR A 120 -1.76 -6.08 3.20
CA TYR A 120 -0.75 -7.00 3.74
C TYR A 120 -1.33 -8.10 4.64
N VAL A 121 -2.40 -7.82 5.38
CA VAL A 121 -3.00 -8.82 6.29
C VAL A 121 -3.75 -9.92 5.52
N CYS A 122 -4.17 -9.64 4.29
CA CYS A 122 -5.09 -10.49 3.55
C CYS A 122 -4.50 -11.86 3.16
N PRO A 123 -3.28 -11.97 2.58
CA PRO A 123 -2.67 -13.26 2.26
C PRO A 123 -2.20 -14.04 3.49
N ILE A 124 -1.92 -13.34 4.60
CA ILE A 124 -1.33 -13.92 5.82
C ILE A 124 -2.40 -14.57 6.69
N ALA A 125 -3.61 -14.01 6.70
CA ALA A 125 -4.72 -14.49 7.52
C ALA A 125 -5.83 -15.18 6.70
N ALA A 126 -5.58 -15.51 5.41
CA ALA A 126 -6.50 -16.25 4.54
C ALA A 126 -6.25 -17.76 4.54
#